data_AF-A0A8J3RSJ3-F1
#
_entry.id   AF-A0A8J3RSJ3-F1
#
_cell.length_a   1.000
_cell.length_b   1.000
_cell.length_c   1.000
_cell.angle_alpha   90.00
_cell.angle_beta   90.00
_cell.angle_gamma   90.00
#
_symmetry.space_group_name_H-M   'P 1'
#
loop_
_entity.id
_entity.type
_entity.pdbx_description
1 polymer ?
#
loop_
_entity_poly.entity_id
_entity_poly.type
_entity_poly.pdbx_seq_one_letter_code
_entity_poly.pdbx_strand_id
1 'polypeptide(L)'
;MPGDSPESPAGKAARDRSRERFRPRRAAWFHWAAAFVLALAPLLYWWFIGPDSYSYGYVLFGDPERCVGNEFMEDHGYEILEVVSAIPLFWFGSLPFVLVSFAAWLIGNLRGRPRIGRIVTWTAVAVVGLVTFPPLLPTLVDAVLDAARSTNCLEMWGGPAILSSTFGQALAVFACLMLMLCAVRRPRARRSAVARVALSLLMVPSLLFLPVSDTVPGLISGFEICHDADGSPIEDLKGEARFLCEIRGGPMGEYGGLSEFADMPDEQVLAYGRHLCAAVARAGRDAYDSSAYEEAGLEYSVNLAQSLEAICPEAVAIREVREGKERLAEERERAALEDICAAYPRHRPLIRPVRRATGTVETDYNALVALEEDEFELIESPPLWVESLVGAEPGVLQVTVAEEFATVCVTAEVYDRRPPLERRGWDEVKEISYRSTRGRLTFVDFYGGRRLIDLTVAGRGDYRVRVHSRGGEDLREGGLEQFLVMIYPSKRR
;
A
#
# COMPACT_ATOMS: atom_id res chain seq x y z
N MET A 1 -32.49 8.13 94.96
CA MET A 1 -31.88 9.35 94.41
C MET A 1 -30.45 9.03 93.95
N PRO A 2 -30.18 8.93 92.64
CA PRO A 2 -28.82 8.98 92.11
C PRO A 2 -28.49 10.42 91.69
N GLY A 3 -27.28 10.86 92.00
CA GLY A 3 -26.82 12.25 91.82
C GLY A 3 -26.29 12.54 90.43
N ASP A 4 -26.75 13.67 89.88
CA ASP A 4 -26.20 14.30 88.69
C ASP A 4 -24.83 14.90 89.00
N SER A 5 -23.77 14.33 88.39
CA SER A 5 -22.44 14.93 88.40
C SER A 5 -22.38 16.01 87.30
N PRO A 6 -21.93 17.24 87.61
CA PRO A 6 -21.86 18.31 86.62
C PRO A 6 -20.78 18.02 85.57
N GLU A 7 -21.20 17.89 84.31
CA GLU A 7 -20.29 17.77 83.16
C GLU A 7 -19.34 18.98 83.10
N SER A 8 -18.04 18.68 83.08
CA SER A 8 -16.96 19.67 82.97
C SER A 8 -17.10 20.52 81.68
N PRO A 9 -17.01 21.87 81.76
CA PRO A 9 -17.07 22.76 80.61
C PRO A 9 -15.98 22.50 79.55
N ALA A 10 -14.94 21.74 79.87
CA ALA A 10 -13.90 21.32 78.93
C ALA A 10 -14.43 20.38 77.81
N GLY A 11 -15.50 19.62 78.07
CA GLY A 11 -16.07 18.68 77.08
C GLY A 11 -16.86 19.36 75.95
N LYS A 12 -17.54 20.47 76.24
CA LYS A 12 -18.36 21.21 75.25
C LYS A 12 -17.50 21.99 74.25
N ALA A 13 -16.43 22.63 74.72
CA ALA A 13 -15.50 23.37 73.85
C ALA A 13 -14.69 22.44 72.90
N ALA A 14 -14.40 21.21 73.32
CA ALA A 14 -13.76 20.21 72.46
C ALA A 14 -14.72 19.67 71.38
N ARG A 15 -16.02 19.56 71.68
CA ARG A 15 -17.03 19.15 70.70
C ARG A 15 -17.32 20.25 69.66
N ASP A 16 -17.33 21.53 70.05
CA ASP A 16 -17.60 22.62 69.09
C ASP A 16 -16.41 22.95 68.18
N ARG A 17 -15.15 22.78 68.64
CA ARG A 17 -13.98 22.88 67.74
C ARG A 17 -13.94 21.80 66.65
N SER A 18 -14.63 20.67 66.85
CA SER A 18 -14.69 19.59 65.86
C SER A 18 -15.65 19.88 64.68
N ARG A 19 -16.44 20.96 64.76
CA ARG A 19 -17.37 21.42 63.72
C ARG A 19 -16.91 22.68 62.98
N GLU A 20 -15.62 23.00 63.01
CA GLU A 20 -15.06 23.90 62.00
C GLU A 20 -15.37 23.33 60.61
N ARG A 21 -16.38 23.92 59.97
CA ARG A 21 -16.92 23.52 58.66
C ARG A 21 -15.76 23.30 57.70
N PHE A 22 -15.65 22.08 57.21
CA PHE A 22 -14.70 21.71 56.17
C PHE A 22 -14.87 22.66 54.97
N ARG A 23 -13.95 23.62 54.83
CA ARG A 23 -13.79 24.43 53.61
C ARG A 23 -12.64 23.82 52.83
N PRO A 24 -12.93 23.02 51.78
CA PRO A 24 -11.87 22.50 50.93
C PRO A 24 -11.06 23.67 50.38
N ARG A 25 -9.73 23.53 50.38
CA ARG A 25 -8.85 24.57 49.86
C ARG A 25 -9.12 24.75 48.38
N ARG A 26 -9.31 25.99 47.93
CA ARG A 26 -9.46 26.35 46.49
C ARG A 26 -8.38 25.70 45.62
N ALA A 27 -7.15 25.60 46.15
CA ALA A 27 -6.06 24.92 45.47
C ALA A 27 -6.35 23.45 45.17
N ALA A 28 -6.89 22.65 46.11
CA ALA A 28 -7.15 21.23 45.86
C ALA A 28 -8.20 21.02 44.76
N TRP A 29 -9.23 21.88 44.72
CA TRP A 29 -10.20 21.90 43.63
C TRP A 29 -9.58 22.19 42.28
N PHE A 30 -8.66 23.16 42.21
CA PHE A 30 -7.95 23.48 40.98
C PHE A 30 -7.14 22.28 40.45
N HIS A 31 -6.41 21.57 41.32
CA HIS A 31 -5.63 20.40 40.90
C HIS A 31 -6.53 19.27 40.38
N TRP A 32 -7.67 19.02 41.02
CA TRP A 32 -8.64 18.03 40.54
C TRP A 32 -9.27 18.41 39.22
N ALA A 33 -9.63 19.69 39.03
CA ALA A 33 -10.16 20.19 37.76
C ALA A 33 -9.11 20.05 36.65
N ALA A 34 -7.86 20.42 36.90
CA ALA A 34 -6.77 20.28 35.93
C ALA A 34 -6.48 18.80 35.59
N ALA A 35 -6.48 17.91 36.58
CA ALA A 35 -6.33 16.46 36.36
C ALA A 35 -7.46 15.90 35.49
N PHE A 36 -8.70 16.34 35.74
CA PHE A 36 -9.85 15.95 34.94
C PHE A 36 -9.75 16.42 33.49
N VAL A 37 -9.38 17.69 33.26
CA VAL A 37 -9.19 18.24 31.90
C VAL A 37 -8.09 17.48 31.14
N LEU A 38 -6.96 17.20 31.79
CA LEU A 38 -5.87 16.44 31.17
C LEU A 38 -6.26 15.00 30.84
N ALA A 39 -7.00 14.32 31.73
CA ALA A 39 -7.51 12.98 31.46
C ALA A 39 -8.58 12.97 30.35
N LEU A 40 -9.32 14.06 30.18
CA LEU A 40 -10.33 14.20 29.12
C LEU A 40 -9.73 14.53 27.75
N ALA A 41 -8.52 15.12 27.70
CA ALA A 41 -7.90 15.59 26.46
C ALA A 41 -7.74 14.51 25.38
N PRO A 42 -7.30 13.26 25.67
CA PRO A 42 -7.21 12.20 24.65
C PRO A 42 -8.57 11.83 24.06
N LEU A 43 -9.64 11.84 24.87
CA LEU A 43 -11.00 11.57 24.37
C LEU A 43 -11.48 12.70 23.45
N LEU A 44 -11.22 13.96 23.82
CA LEU A 44 -11.58 15.10 22.98
C LEU A 44 -10.78 15.08 21.68
N TYR A 45 -9.48 14.78 21.74
CA TYR A 45 -8.63 14.61 20.57
C TYR A 45 -9.21 13.55 19.63
N TRP A 46 -9.54 12.38 20.15
CA TRP A 46 -10.14 11.29 19.38
C TRP A 46 -11.50 11.69 18.75
N TRP A 47 -12.33 12.44 19.47
CA TRP A 47 -13.61 12.93 18.95
C TRP A 47 -13.48 14.03 17.89
N PHE A 48 -12.51 14.93 18.03
CA PHE A 48 -12.35 16.07 17.12
C PHE A 48 -11.61 15.72 15.84
N ILE A 49 -10.69 14.75 15.88
CA ILE A 49 -9.90 14.35 14.70
C ILE A 49 -10.50 13.11 14.02
N GLY A 50 -11.36 12.36 14.72
CA GLY A 50 -12.14 11.27 14.17
C GLY A 50 -11.44 9.91 14.26
N PRO A 51 -12.18 8.79 14.22
CA PRO A 51 -11.60 7.45 14.15
C PRO A 51 -10.90 7.19 12.80
N ASP A 52 -11.32 7.88 11.74
CA ASP A 52 -10.81 7.67 10.39
C ASP A 52 -9.39 8.25 10.19
N SER A 53 -8.98 9.22 11.02
CA SER A 53 -7.59 9.71 11.04
C SER A 53 -6.62 8.74 11.72
N TYR A 54 -7.12 7.64 12.30
CA TYR A 54 -6.30 6.60 12.92
C TYR A 54 -6.15 5.35 12.04
N SER A 55 -6.76 5.30 10.84
CA SER A 55 -6.38 4.30 9.85
C SER A 55 -5.08 4.73 9.18
N TYR A 56 -3.99 4.64 9.92
CA TYR A 56 -2.67 4.67 9.32
C TYR A 56 -2.50 3.34 8.60
N GLY A 57 -2.75 3.35 7.30
CA GLY A 57 -2.38 2.23 6.45
C GLY A 57 -0.87 2.06 6.57
N TYR A 58 -0.43 0.96 7.17
CA TYR A 58 0.95 0.49 7.06
C TYR A 58 1.17 0.07 5.60
N VAL A 59 1.36 1.04 4.72
CA VAL A 59 1.67 0.77 3.31
C VAL A 59 3.19 0.61 3.21
N LEU A 60 3.66 -0.58 3.55
CA LEU A 60 5.04 -1.00 3.31
C LEU A 60 5.10 -1.65 1.92
N PHE A 61 5.57 -0.88 0.93
CA PHE A 61 6.11 -1.43 -0.31
C PHE A 61 7.63 -1.54 -0.16
N GLY A 62 8.14 -2.77 -0.18
CA GLY A 62 9.56 -3.11 -0.03
C GLY A 62 9.80 -3.98 1.20
N ASP A 63 10.79 -4.89 1.12
CA ASP A 63 11.20 -5.73 2.26
C ASP A 63 11.55 -4.82 3.45
N PRO A 64 10.72 -4.76 4.52
CA PRO A 64 10.97 -3.81 5.60
C PRO A 64 12.30 -4.15 6.25
N GLU A 65 13.18 -3.15 6.38
CA GLU A 65 14.31 -3.24 7.28
C GLU A 65 13.79 -3.64 8.66
N ARG A 66 14.22 -4.79 9.19
CA ARG A 66 13.71 -5.27 10.48
C ARG A 66 13.94 -4.24 11.58
N CYS A 67 12.84 -3.78 12.12
CA CYS A 67 12.76 -2.67 13.05
C CYS A 67 12.43 -3.26 14.41
N VAL A 68 13.49 -3.64 15.14
CA VAL A 68 13.40 -4.57 16.27
C VAL A 68 12.47 -4.04 17.36
N GLY A 69 12.45 -2.74 17.58
CA GLY A 69 11.54 -2.12 18.54
C GLY A 69 10.08 -2.20 18.11
N ASN A 70 9.79 -1.90 16.84
CA ASN A 70 8.46 -1.98 16.26
C ASN A 70 7.94 -3.43 16.27
N GLU A 71 8.74 -4.40 15.82
CA GLU A 71 8.42 -5.83 15.85
C GLU A 71 8.09 -6.30 17.28
N PHE A 72 8.89 -5.87 18.27
CA PHE A 72 8.63 -6.19 19.67
C PHE A 72 7.30 -5.62 20.17
N MET A 73 7.00 -4.37 19.81
CA MET A 73 5.73 -3.73 20.17
C MET A 73 4.53 -4.34 19.45
N GLU A 74 4.67 -4.75 18.19
CA GLU A 74 3.64 -5.46 17.46
C GLU A 74 3.32 -6.81 18.12
N ASP A 75 4.36 -7.61 18.36
CA ASP A 75 4.21 -8.97 18.87
C ASP A 75 3.77 -9.02 20.35
N HIS A 76 4.20 -8.07 21.18
CA HIS A 76 4.00 -8.14 22.64
C HIS A 76 3.31 -6.91 23.23
N GLY A 77 3.55 -5.73 22.66
CA GLY A 77 3.04 -4.47 23.19
C GLY A 77 1.53 -4.32 23.03
N TYR A 78 0.99 -4.66 21.86
CA TYR A 78 -0.45 -4.57 21.61
C TYR A 78 -1.27 -5.53 22.45
N GLU A 79 -0.82 -6.77 22.66
CA GLU A 79 -1.54 -7.72 23.53
C GLU A 79 -1.68 -7.18 24.96
N ILE A 80 -0.61 -6.57 25.50
CA ILE A 80 -0.64 -5.97 26.83
C ILE A 80 -1.58 -4.76 26.85
N LEU A 81 -1.49 -3.87 25.86
CA LEU A 81 -2.36 -2.71 25.74
C LEU A 81 -3.82 -3.09 25.57
N GLU A 82 -4.11 -4.16 24.82
CA GLU A 82 -5.46 -4.68 24.63
C GLU A 82 -6.06 -5.15 25.96
N VAL A 83 -5.32 -5.97 26.72
CA VAL A 83 -5.74 -6.42 28.06
C VAL A 83 -5.99 -5.25 29.02
N VAL A 84 -5.12 -4.23 28.99
CA VAL A 84 -5.30 -3.01 29.82
C VAL A 84 -6.52 -2.22 29.36
N SER A 85 -6.69 -2.05 28.06
CA SER A 85 -7.80 -1.32 27.46
C SER A 85 -9.15 -2.03 27.62
N ALA A 86 -9.17 -3.35 27.82
CA ALA A 86 -10.39 -4.09 28.11
C ALA A 86 -11.00 -3.76 29.48
N ILE A 87 -10.20 -3.18 30.39
CA ILE A 87 -10.66 -2.78 31.73
C ILE A 87 -11.20 -1.34 31.69
N PRO A 88 -12.51 -1.11 31.92
CA PRO A 88 -13.13 0.21 31.77
C PRO A 88 -12.51 1.32 32.62
N LEU A 89 -11.83 0.97 33.71
CA LEU A 89 -11.17 1.96 34.57
C LEU A 89 -9.99 2.67 33.89
N PHE A 90 -9.36 2.07 32.89
CA PHE A 90 -8.22 2.65 32.15
C PHE A 90 -8.63 3.41 30.89
N TRP A 91 -9.92 3.39 30.53
CA TRP A 91 -10.42 4.10 29.37
C TRP A 91 -10.14 5.60 29.46
N PHE A 92 -9.92 6.22 28.30
CA PHE A 92 -9.75 7.67 28.15
C PHE A 92 -8.67 8.23 29.08
N GLY A 93 -7.45 7.67 29.01
CA GLY A 93 -6.34 8.14 29.84
C GLY A 93 -6.58 7.98 31.35
N SER A 94 -7.31 6.94 31.75
CA SER A 94 -7.69 6.66 33.15
C SER A 94 -8.66 7.69 33.77
N LEU A 95 -9.50 8.36 32.97
CA LEU A 95 -10.52 9.29 33.45
C LEU A 95 -11.41 8.71 34.57
N PRO A 96 -11.87 7.44 34.51
CA PRO A 96 -12.67 6.85 35.59
C PRO A 96 -11.91 6.77 36.92
N PHE A 97 -10.60 6.47 36.91
CA PHE A 97 -9.78 6.50 38.13
C PHE A 97 -9.69 7.89 38.74
N VAL A 98 -9.58 8.94 37.92
CA VAL A 98 -9.59 10.33 38.38
C VAL A 98 -10.91 10.65 39.08
N LEU A 99 -12.04 10.28 38.47
CA LEU A 99 -13.38 10.50 39.02
C LEU A 99 -13.63 9.76 40.34
N VAL A 100 -13.26 8.47 40.41
CA VAL A 100 -13.39 7.66 41.64
C VAL A 100 -12.52 8.23 42.76
N SER A 101 -11.28 8.61 42.44
CA SER A 101 -10.36 9.20 43.42
C SER A 101 -10.85 10.56 43.92
N PHE A 102 -11.36 11.39 43.02
CA PHE A 102 -11.98 12.67 43.36
C PHE A 102 -13.20 12.49 44.27
N ALA A 103 -14.11 11.56 43.94
CA ALA A 103 -15.29 11.27 44.75
C ALA A 103 -14.91 10.75 46.15
N ALA A 104 -13.93 9.83 46.24
CA ALA A 104 -13.42 9.34 47.51
C ALA A 104 -12.76 10.44 48.36
N TRP A 105 -12.03 11.35 47.71
CA TRP A 105 -11.49 12.56 48.35
C TRP A 105 -12.59 13.47 48.88
N LEU A 106 -13.61 13.77 48.06
CA LEU A 106 -14.71 14.65 48.42
C LEU A 106 -15.53 14.06 49.58
N ILE A 107 -15.98 12.81 49.47
CA ILE A 107 -16.76 12.10 50.49
C ILE A 107 -15.94 11.94 51.77
N GLY A 108 -14.68 11.53 51.65
CA GLY A 108 -13.78 11.37 52.78
C GLY A 108 -13.62 12.68 53.56
N ASN A 109 -13.50 13.81 52.88
CA ASN A 109 -13.45 15.11 53.52
C ASN A 109 -14.79 15.54 54.14
N LEU A 110 -15.91 15.37 53.43
CA LEU A 110 -17.26 15.70 53.94
C LEU A 110 -17.61 14.91 55.21
N ARG A 111 -17.14 13.66 55.31
CA ARG A 111 -17.33 12.78 56.48
C ARG A 111 -16.26 12.96 57.57
N GLY A 112 -15.35 13.93 57.44
CA GLY A 112 -14.26 14.14 58.40
C GLY A 112 -13.21 13.00 58.44
N ARG A 113 -13.17 12.16 57.40
CA ARG A 113 -12.24 11.03 57.22
C ARG A 113 -11.31 11.23 56.00
N PRO A 114 -10.47 12.28 55.97
CA PRO A 114 -9.62 12.60 54.82
C PRO A 114 -8.54 11.54 54.51
N ARG A 115 -8.31 10.59 55.44
CA ARG A 115 -7.39 9.47 55.22
C ARG A 115 -7.88 8.52 54.12
N ILE A 116 -9.20 8.30 54.03
CA ILE A 116 -9.80 7.39 53.05
C ILE A 116 -9.52 7.89 51.64
N GLY A 117 -9.88 9.15 51.36
CA GLY A 117 -9.63 9.77 50.06
C GLY A 117 -8.16 9.77 49.64
N ARG A 118 -7.24 9.95 50.60
CA ARG A 118 -5.80 9.85 50.32
C ARG A 118 -5.39 8.43 49.94
N ILE A 119 -5.79 7.42 50.72
CA ILE A 119 -5.43 6.03 50.44
C ILE A 119 -5.93 5.65 49.05
N VAL A 120 -7.20 5.92 48.75
CA VAL A 120 -7.80 5.64 47.43
C VAL A 120 -7.02 6.34 46.31
N THR A 121 -6.71 7.63 46.45
CA THR A 121 -5.98 8.37 45.42
C THR A 121 -4.56 7.84 45.22
N TRP A 122 -3.86 7.47 46.30
CA TRP A 122 -2.51 6.91 46.20
C TRP A 122 -2.52 5.53 45.55
N THR A 123 -3.49 4.69 45.90
CA THR A 123 -3.69 3.39 45.26
C THR A 123 -4.02 3.56 43.78
N ALA A 124 -4.93 4.47 43.42
CA ALA A 124 -5.26 4.76 42.03
C ALA A 124 -4.03 5.26 41.26
N VAL A 125 -3.25 6.18 41.82
CA VAL A 125 -2.02 6.68 41.19
C VAL A 125 -1.00 5.56 41.01
N ALA A 126 -0.83 4.68 42.00
CA ALA A 126 0.09 3.56 41.90
C ALA A 126 -0.37 2.53 40.86
N VAL A 127 -1.67 2.22 40.80
CA VAL A 127 -2.24 1.27 39.83
C VAL A 127 -2.16 1.83 38.42
N VAL A 128 -2.60 3.07 38.20
CA VAL A 128 -2.49 3.73 36.89
C VAL A 128 -1.02 3.82 36.49
N GLY A 129 -0.15 4.30 37.38
CA GLY A 129 1.29 4.35 37.13
C GLY A 129 1.89 3.00 36.73
N LEU A 130 1.57 1.92 37.46
CA LEU A 130 2.09 0.57 37.21
C LEU A 130 1.51 -0.09 35.96
N VAL A 131 0.30 0.29 35.55
CA VAL A 131 -0.37 -0.36 34.41
C VAL A 131 -0.16 0.42 33.11
N THR A 132 -0.09 1.75 33.16
CA THR A 132 0.06 2.57 31.95
C THR A 132 1.50 2.90 31.59
N PHE A 133 2.42 3.06 32.55
CA PHE A 133 3.81 3.40 32.20
C PHE A 133 4.64 2.21 31.68
N PRO A 134 4.54 1.00 32.25
CA PRO A 134 5.36 -0.11 31.76
C PRO A 134 5.10 -0.56 30.33
N PRO A 135 3.91 -0.38 29.72
CA PRO A 135 3.75 -0.58 28.28
C PRO A 135 4.29 0.61 27.46
N LEU A 136 4.09 1.84 27.94
CA LEU A 136 4.54 3.05 27.23
C LEU A 136 6.06 3.21 27.24
N LEU A 137 6.75 2.79 28.30
CA LEU A 137 8.19 3.00 28.44
C LEU A 137 9.03 2.17 27.44
N PRO A 138 8.78 0.85 27.25
CA PRO A 138 9.34 0.08 26.15
C PRO A 138 9.01 0.71 24.81
N THR A 139 7.73 1.04 24.54
CA THR A 139 7.33 1.74 23.31
C THR A 139 8.23 2.95 22.99
N LEU A 140 8.48 3.81 23.98
CA LEU A 140 9.33 5.00 23.79
C LEU A 140 10.81 4.64 23.62
N VAL A 141 11.32 3.65 24.36
CA VAL A 141 12.70 3.20 24.24
C VAL A 141 12.94 2.55 22.89
N ASP A 142 12.05 1.66 22.50
CA ASP A 142 12.04 0.90 21.25
C ASP A 142 11.93 1.85 20.04
N ALA A 143 11.02 2.83 20.09
CA ALA A 143 10.91 3.82 19.04
C ALA A 143 12.14 4.74 18.94
N VAL A 144 12.77 5.09 20.07
CA VAL A 144 14.04 5.86 20.05
C VAL A 144 15.19 5.02 19.51
N LEU A 145 15.25 3.72 19.84
CA LEU A 145 16.26 2.80 19.34
C LEU A 145 16.14 2.59 17.83
N ASP A 146 14.92 2.40 17.33
CA ASP A 146 14.62 2.23 15.92
C ASP A 146 14.86 3.53 15.13
N ALA A 147 14.42 4.68 15.65
CA ALA A 147 14.69 5.97 15.03
C ALA A 147 16.19 6.32 14.99
N ALA A 148 16.96 5.85 15.96
CA ALA A 148 18.42 6.00 15.96
C ALA A 148 19.11 5.06 14.95
N ARG A 149 18.41 4.00 14.50
CA ARG A 149 18.93 2.99 13.57
C ARG A 149 18.71 3.40 12.11
N SER A 150 17.48 3.77 11.74
CA SER A 150 17.18 4.31 10.39
C SER A 150 15.95 5.23 10.40
N THR A 151 15.91 6.16 9.45
CA THR A 151 14.72 7.02 9.23
C THR A 151 13.51 6.22 8.77
N ASN A 152 13.73 5.15 7.99
CA ASN A 152 12.67 4.22 7.58
C ASN A 152 12.01 3.53 8.78
N CYS A 153 12.80 3.24 9.80
CA CYS A 153 12.31 2.72 11.06
C CYS A 153 11.40 3.73 11.78
N LEU A 154 11.75 5.02 11.79
CA LEU A 154 10.89 6.06 12.35
C LEU A 154 9.54 6.18 11.61
N GLU A 155 9.54 6.00 10.29
CA GLU A 155 8.30 5.97 9.49
C GLU A 155 7.40 4.78 9.87
N MET A 156 7.97 3.61 10.21
CA MET A 156 7.17 2.48 10.74
C MET A 156 6.50 2.79 12.08
N TRP A 157 7.03 3.72 12.86
CA TRP A 157 6.37 4.25 14.07
C TRP A 157 5.33 5.34 13.76
N GLY A 158 5.04 5.59 12.48
CA GLY A 158 4.13 6.64 12.03
C GLY A 158 4.77 8.03 11.94
N GLY A 159 6.10 8.07 11.84
CA GLY A 159 6.87 9.29 11.69
C GLY A 159 6.93 10.15 12.96
N PRO A 160 7.53 11.35 12.87
CA PRO A 160 7.72 12.24 14.01
C PRO A 160 6.40 12.74 14.62
N ALA A 161 5.34 12.85 13.82
CA ALA A 161 4.03 13.30 14.28
C ALA A 161 3.41 12.30 15.28
N ILE A 162 3.38 11.00 14.94
CA ILE A 162 2.82 9.97 15.81
C ILE A 162 3.68 9.79 17.05
N LEU A 163 5.01 9.78 16.88
CA LEU A 163 5.93 9.72 18.02
C LEU A 163 5.65 10.86 19.02
N SER A 164 5.50 12.09 18.52
CA SER A 164 5.20 13.26 19.35
C SER A 164 3.85 13.15 20.07
N SER A 165 2.83 12.55 19.42
CA SER A 165 1.53 12.28 20.02
C SER A 165 1.63 11.27 21.17
N THR A 166 2.35 10.16 20.96
CA THR A 166 2.59 9.13 21.98
C THR A 166 3.34 9.70 23.19
N PHE A 167 4.39 10.49 22.97
CA PHE A 167 5.09 11.22 24.03
C PHE A 167 4.16 12.20 24.75
N GLY A 168 3.34 12.95 24.01
CA GLY A 168 2.37 13.89 24.55
C GLY A 168 1.36 13.20 25.48
N GLN A 169 0.85 12.03 25.09
CA GLN A 169 -0.07 11.24 25.91
C GLN A 169 0.60 10.74 27.20
N ALA A 170 1.82 10.20 27.11
CA ALA A 170 2.57 9.74 28.29
C ALA A 170 2.81 10.89 29.29
N LEU A 171 3.18 12.08 28.78
CA LEU A 171 3.35 13.29 29.59
C LEU A 171 2.03 13.76 30.22
N ALA A 172 0.92 13.72 29.48
CA ALA A 172 -0.40 14.10 29.98
C ALA A 172 -0.84 13.18 31.13
N VAL A 173 -0.68 11.85 30.99
CA VAL A 173 -0.96 10.88 32.06
C VAL A 173 -0.07 11.15 33.27
N PHE A 174 1.24 11.37 33.07
CA PHE A 174 2.15 11.71 34.16
C PHE A 174 1.71 12.95 34.93
N ALA A 175 1.40 14.03 34.21
CA ALA A 175 0.94 15.29 34.79
C ALA A 175 -0.37 15.10 35.57
N CYS A 176 -1.31 14.32 35.03
CA CYS A 176 -2.56 13.98 35.72
C CYS A 176 -2.31 13.30 37.08
N LEU A 177 -1.46 12.27 37.12
CA LEU A 177 -1.10 11.57 38.36
C LEU A 177 -0.45 12.50 39.39
N MET A 178 0.44 13.39 38.94
CA MET A 178 1.09 14.37 39.82
C MET A 178 0.09 15.38 40.40
N LEU A 179 -0.88 15.84 39.61
CA LEU A 179 -1.94 16.72 40.08
C LEU A 179 -2.85 16.04 41.11
N MET A 180 -3.21 14.77 40.90
CA MET A 180 -3.96 13.97 41.88
C MET A 180 -3.19 13.85 43.21
N LEU A 181 -1.89 13.54 43.17
CA LEU A 181 -1.05 13.48 44.36
C LEU A 181 -0.96 14.84 45.08
N CYS A 182 -0.85 15.94 44.32
CA CYS A 182 -0.83 17.29 44.87
C CYS A 182 -2.16 17.65 45.55
N ALA A 183 -3.30 17.22 45.00
CA ALA A 183 -4.63 17.48 45.54
C ALA A 183 -4.86 16.83 46.92
N VAL A 184 -4.21 15.70 47.20
CA VAL A 184 -4.40 14.93 48.46
C VAL A 184 -3.28 15.10 49.50
N ARG A 185 -2.20 15.81 49.15
CA ARG A 185 -1.02 16.01 50.00
C ARG A 185 -1.39 16.88 51.22
N ARG A 186 -0.97 16.46 52.43
CA ARG A 186 -1.11 17.33 53.61
C ARG A 186 -0.14 18.50 53.48
N PRO A 187 -0.56 19.72 53.85
CA PRO A 187 0.40 20.80 54.05
C PRO A 187 1.30 20.43 55.24
N ARG A 188 2.45 19.82 54.97
CA ARG A 188 3.56 19.87 55.92
C ARG A 188 4.18 21.26 55.78
N ALA A 189 4.31 21.95 56.90
CA ALA A 189 4.91 23.28 57.00
C ALA A 189 6.41 23.20 56.67
N ARG A 190 6.73 23.25 55.36
CA ARG A 190 7.95 23.79 54.73
C ARG A 190 7.89 23.38 53.26
N ARG A 191 7.60 24.35 52.39
CA ARG A 191 7.66 24.21 50.93
C ARG A 191 9.14 24.04 50.56
N SER A 192 9.61 22.80 50.37
CA SER A 192 10.97 22.58 49.87
C SER A 192 11.05 23.00 48.40
N ALA A 193 12.21 23.56 48.02
CA ALA A 193 12.51 24.03 46.66
C ALA A 193 12.25 22.96 45.57
N VAL A 194 12.28 21.68 45.95
CA VAL A 194 12.02 20.52 45.10
C VAL A 194 10.67 20.57 44.40
N ALA A 195 9.61 21.06 45.06
CA ALA A 195 8.28 21.16 44.45
C ALA A 195 8.17 22.28 43.40
N ARG A 196 9.05 23.29 43.46
CA ARG A 196 9.12 24.34 42.44
C ARG A 196 9.92 23.87 41.21
N VAL A 197 11.00 23.14 41.42
CA VAL A 197 11.82 22.56 40.33
C VAL A 197 11.01 21.53 39.52
N ALA A 198 10.22 20.69 40.18
CA ALA A 198 9.35 19.72 39.49
C ALA A 198 8.25 20.38 38.64
N LEU A 199 7.74 21.55 39.03
CA LEU A 199 6.74 22.28 38.25
C LEU A 199 7.36 23.00 37.05
N SER A 200 8.60 23.50 37.20
CA SER A 200 9.36 24.12 36.11
C SER A 200 9.76 23.12 35.02
N LEU A 201 10.12 21.88 35.40
CA LEU A 201 10.45 20.81 34.46
C LEU A 201 9.26 20.31 33.62
N LEU A 202 8.02 20.57 34.05
CA LEU A 202 6.81 20.20 33.32
C LEU A 202 6.40 21.20 32.22
N MET A 203 6.87 22.46 32.28
CA MET A 203 6.52 23.50 31.30
C MET A 203 7.51 23.61 30.13
N VAL A 204 8.76 23.18 30.33
CA VAL A 204 9.82 23.25 29.30
C VAL A 204 9.54 22.32 28.10
N PRO A 205 9.04 21.08 28.26
CA PRO A 205 8.67 20.25 27.11
C PRO A 205 7.57 20.89 26.27
N SER A 206 6.52 21.43 26.90
CA SER A 206 5.40 22.07 26.19
C SER A 206 5.81 23.30 25.37
N LEU A 207 6.88 23.99 25.75
CA LEU A 207 7.41 25.15 25.01
C LEU A 207 8.40 24.75 23.90
N LEU A 208 9.06 23.60 24.00
CA LEU A 208 9.95 23.08 22.95
C LEU A 208 9.18 22.44 21.79
N PHE A 209 7.91 22.06 21.98
CA PHE A 209 7.03 21.52 20.94
C PHE A 209 6.15 22.58 20.24
N LEU A 210 6.36 23.87 20.51
CA LEU A 210 5.65 24.98 19.85
C LEU A 210 6.10 25.37 18.42
N PRO A 211 7.23 24.92 17.82
CA PRO A 211 7.58 25.36 16.47
C PRO A 211 6.82 24.65 15.34
N VAL A 212 5.83 23.80 15.64
CA VAL A 212 5.05 23.09 14.59
C VAL A 212 3.92 23.96 14.00
N SER A 213 3.61 25.13 14.56
CA SER A 213 2.46 25.94 14.08
C SER A 213 2.77 27.05 13.08
N ASP A 214 4.01 27.14 12.55
CA ASP A 214 4.38 28.17 11.55
C ASP A 214 4.27 27.71 10.08
N THR A 215 3.68 26.54 9.82
CA THR A 215 3.24 26.18 8.46
C THR A 215 1.92 26.89 8.19
N VAL A 216 1.98 28.03 7.51
CA VAL A 216 0.78 28.59 6.84
C VAL A 216 0.28 27.49 5.90
N PRO A 217 -0.94 26.94 6.10
CA PRO A 217 -1.43 25.87 5.24
C PRO A 217 -1.69 26.48 3.86
N GLY A 218 -0.82 26.14 2.90
CA GLY A 218 -1.12 26.35 1.49
C GLY A 218 -2.28 25.44 1.08
N LEU A 219 -2.87 25.71 -0.09
CA LEU A 219 -3.86 24.80 -0.65
C LEU A 219 -3.22 23.41 -0.81
N ILE A 220 -3.91 22.40 -0.30
CA ILE A 220 -3.59 20.99 -0.55
C ILE A 220 -4.74 20.48 -1.38
N SER A 221 -4.53 20.35 -2.69
CA SER A 221 -5.48 19.72 -3.59
C SER A 221 -5.70 18.27 -3.17
N GLY A 222 -6.86 18.01 -2.56
CA GLY A 222 -7.28 16.70 -2.08
C GLY A 222 -8.20 15.97 -3.06
N PHE A 223 -8.78 14.86 -2.59
CA PHE A 223 -9.61 13.95 -3.38
C PHE A 223 -10.73 14.66 -4.18
N GLU A 224 -11.41 15.62 -3.54
CA GLU A 224 -12.54 16.36 -4.10
C GLU A 224 -12.20 17.19 -5.35
N ILE A 225 -10.92 17.52 -5.55
CA ILE A 225 -10.45 18.28 -6.72
C ILE A 225 -10.07 17.33 -7.87
N CYS A 226 -9.77 16.08 -7.55
CA CYS A 226 -9.21 15.10 -8.48
C CYS A 226 -10.23 14.09 -9.00
N HIS A 227 -11.36 13.94 -8.31
CA HIS A 227 -12.37 12.93 -8.63
C HIS A 227 -13.76 13.54 -8.67
N ASP A 228 -14.59 13.00 -9.55
CA ASP A 228 -16.00 13.31 -9.61
C ASP A 228 -16.74 12.74 -8.39
N ALA A 229 -18.01 13.13 -8.23
CA ALA A 229 -18.83 12.74 -7.07
C ALA A 229 -19.05 11.22 -6.93
N ASP A 230 -18.84 10.44 -7.99
CA ASP A 230 -18.88 8.98 -8.00
C ASP A 230 -17.53 8.32 -7.68
N GLY A 231 -16.48 9.13 -7.45
CA GLY A 231 -15.12 8.68 -7.16
C GLY A 231 -14.31 8.32 -8.41
N SER A 232 -14.82 8.60 -9.62
CA SER A 232 -14.04 8.41 -10.85
C SER A 232 -13.03 9.55 -11.04
N PRO A 233 -11.83 9.29 -11.60
CA PRO A 233 -10.86 10.35 -11.92
C PRO A 233 -11.42 11.30 -12.97
N ILE A 234 -11.23 12.61 -12.79
CA ILE A 234 -11.64 13.61 -13.77
C ILE A 234 -10.73 13.54 -15.00
N GLU A 235 -11.20 12.97 -16.11
CA GLU A 235 -10.40 12.73 -17.34
C GLU A 235 -9.88 14.01 -18.01
N ASP A 236 -10.59 15.13 -17.85
CA ASP A 236 -10.29 16.41 -18.51
C ASP A 236 -9.19 17.23 -17.81
N LEU A 237 -8.61 16.74 -16.70
CA LEU A 237 -7.52 17.40 -16.01
C LEU A 237 -6.27 17.48 -16.90
N LYS A 238 -5.63 18.65 -16.92
CA LYS A 238 -4.41 18.91 -17.70
C LYS A 238 -3.40 19.69 -16.87
N GLY A 239 -2.13 19.59 -17.26
CA GLY A 239 -1.08 20.42 -16.67
C GLY A 239 -0.86 20.12 -15.19
N GLU A 240 -0.76 21.20 -14.43
CA GLU A 240 -0.46 21.20 -13.00
C GLU A 240 -1.53 20.49 -12.15
N ALA A 241 -2.81 20.64 -12.51
CA ALA A 241 -3.89 19.99 -11.77
C ALA A 241 -3.83 18.46 -11.92
N ARG A 242 -3.57 17.98 -13.14
CA ARG A 242 -3.37 16.55 -13.40
C ARG A 242 -2.17 16.00 -12.64
N PHE A 243 -1.03 16.70 -12.71
CA PHE A 243 0.18 16.33 -11.98
C PHE A 243 -0.07 16.21 -10.46
N LEU A 244 -0.73 17.21 -9.85
CA LEU A 244 -1.05 17.18 -8.42
C LEU A 244 -1.97 16.01 -8.03
N CYS A 245 -2.91 15.65 -8.91
CA CYS A 245 -3.82 14.54 -8.68
C CYS A 245 -3.15 13.17 -8.84
N GLU A 246 -2.32 13.00 -9.88
CA GLU A 246 -1.57 11.76 -10.12
C GLU A 246 -0.51 11.55 -9.02
N ILE A 247 0.22 12.59 -8.63
CA ILE A 247 1.33 12.48 -7.67
C ILE A 247 0.85 12.19 -6.24
N ARG A 248 -0.33 12.67 -5.83
CA ARG A 248 -0.85 12.43 -4.47
C ARG A 248 -1.66 11.14 -4.36
N GLY A 249 -2.13 10.60 -5.47
CA GLY A 249 -2.96 9.41 -5.51
C GLY A 249 -4.36 9.65 -4.92
N GLY A 250 -5.36 9.03 -5.52
CA GLY A 250 -6.66 8.93 -4.87
C GLY A 250 -6.59 8.16 -3.53
N PRO A 251 -7.56 8.35 -2.62
CA PRO A 251 -7.66 7.77 -1.28
C PRO A 251 -7.70 6.24 -1.25
N MET A 252 -7.72 5.59 -2.41
CA MET A 252 -7.74 4.13 -2.52
C MET A 252 -6.33 3.53 -2.60
N GLY A 253 -5.25 4.31 -2.73
CA GLY A 253 -3.86 3.80 -2.78
C GLY A 253 -3.55 2.86 -3.96
N GLU A 254 -4.57 2.53 -4.77
CA GLU A 254 -4.54 1.52 -5.83
C GLU A 254 -3.87 2.04 -7.12
N TYR A 255 -3.66 3.36 -7.22
CA TYR A 255 -3.10 4.03 -8.41
C TYR A 255 -1.81 4.83 -8.15
N GLY A 256 -1.00 4.46 -7.16
CA GLY A 256 0.41 4.85 -7.16
C GLY A 256 0.77 6.28 -6.76
N GLY A 257 -0.05 6.98 -5.98
CA GLY A 257 0.37 8.24 -5.36
C GLY A 257 1.58 8.07 -4.44
N LEU A 258 2.40 9.11 -4.32
CA LEU A 258 3.55 9.17 -3.44
C LEU A 258 3.13 9.83 -2.11
N SER A 259 3.16 9.05 -1.04
CA SER A 259 2.71 9.46 0.31
C SER A 259 3.45 10.69 0.83
N GLU A 260 4.71 10.89 0.42
CA GLU A 260 5.54 12.06 0.73
C GLU A 260 4.93 13.40 0.28
N PHE A 261 4.03 13.40 -0.72
CA PHE A 261 3.37 14.62 -1.20
C PHE A 261 1.94 14.82 -0.68
N ALA A 262 1.40 13.87 0.09
CA ALA A 262 0.00 13.88 0.51
C ALA A 262 -0.36 15.15 1.29
N ASP A 263 0.50 15.54 2.24
CA ASP A 263 0.30 16.71 3.11
C ASP A 263 1.11 17.94 2.66
N MET A 264 1.88 17.81 1.58
CA MET A 264 2.73 18.90 1.09
C MET A 264 1.85 19.94 0.35
N PRO A 265 2.03 21.27 0.55
CA PRO A 265 1.28 22.28 -0.19
C PRO A 265 1.48 22.21 -1.71
N ASP A 266 0.44 22.50 -2.49
CA ASP A 266 0.44 22.42 -3.97
C ASP A 266 1.63 23.14 -4.60
N GLU A 267 1.94 24.34 -4.13
CA GLU A 267 3.05 25.14 -4.66
C GLU A 267 4.41 24.44 -4.48
N GLN A 268 4.61 23.72 -3.38
CA GLN A 268 5.86 23.00 -3.11
C GLN A 268 5.97 21.76 -4.01
N VAL A 269 4.87 21.01 -4.16
CA VAL A 269 4.81 19.84 -5.04
C VAL A 269 5.05 20.25 -6.50
N LEU A 270 4.43 21.34 -6.95
CA LEU A 270 4.65 21.89 -8.30
C LEU A 270 6.07 22.42 -8.49
N ALA A 271 6.65 23.09 -7.50
CA ALA A 271 8.03 23.55 -7.57
C ALA A 271 9.00 22.36 -7.70
N TYR A 272 8.76 21.28 -6.95
CA TYR A 272 9.50 20.03 -7.04
C TYR A 272 9.37 19.39 -8.42
N GLY A 273 8.14 19.23 -8.93
CA GLY A 273 7.87 18.70 -10.26
C GLY A 273 8.55 19.49 -11.38
N ARG A 274 8.51 20.83 -11.33
CA ARG A 274 9.21 21.69 -12.31
C ARG A 274 10.74 21.57 -12.20
N HIS A 275 11.28 21.39 -11.00
CA HIS A 275 12.70 21.14 -10.81
C HIS A 275 13.15 19.83 -11.48
N LEU A 276 12.35 18.78 -11.35
CA LEU A 276 12.55 17.49 -12.02
C LEU A 276 12.46 17.62 -13.54
N CYS A 277 11.45 18.34 -14.06
CA CYS A 277 11.33 18.64 -15.48
C CYS A 277 12.61 19.26 -16.03
N ALA A 278 13.18 20.23 -15.30
CA ALA A 278 14.41 20.88 -15.70
C ALA A 278 15.63 19.95 -15.60
N ALA A 279 15.63 18.94 -14.74
CA ALA A 279 16.70 17.94 -14.66
C ALA A 279 16.64 16.97 -15.86
N VAL A 280 15.46 16.40 -16.12
CA VAL A 280 15.22 15.49 -17.26
C VAL A 280 15.53 16.19 -18.59
N ALA A 281 15.04 17.41 -18.77
CA ALA A 281 15.32 18.23 -19.96
C ALA A 281 16.82 18.50 -20.15
N ARG A 282 17.55 18.83 -19.07
CA ARG A 282 19.02 19.04 -19.13
C ARG A 282 19.77 17.78 -19.52
N ALA A 283 19.31 16.62 -19.05
CA ALA A 283 19.92 15.34 -19.40
C ALA A 283 19.60 14.92 -20.85
N GLY A 284 18.54 15.49 -21.46
CA GLY A 284 18.08 15.11 -22.79
C GLY A 284 17.54 13.68 -22.83
N ARG A 285 16.98 13.21 -21.71
CA ARG A 285 16.47 11.84 -21.51
C ARG A 285 14.95 11.87 -21.36
N ASP A 286 14.32 10.69 -21.44
CA ASP A 286 12.91 10.58 -21.10
C ASP A 286 12.70 10.60 -19.58
N ALA A 287 11.46 10.81 -19.13
CA ALA A 287 11.14 10.86 -17.71
C ALA A 287 11.26 9.48 -17.03
N TYR A 288 11.35 8.37 -17.77
CA TYR A 288 11.47 7.01 -17.21
C TYR A 288 12.92 6.55 -17.06
N ASP A 289 13.89 7.33 -17.55
CA ASP A 289 15.31 7.07 -17.37
C ASP A 289 15.75 7.46 -15.95
N SER A 290 15.92 6.45 -15.08
CA SER A 290 16.31 6.63 -13.68
C SER A 290 17.61 7.43 -13.52
N SER A 291 18.53 7.37 -14.50
CA SER A 291 19.81 8.06 -14.43
C SER A 291 19.66 9.59 -14.39
N ALA A 292 18.60 10.15 -14.97
CA ALA A 292 18.32 11.58 -14.91
C ALA A 292 18.02 12.06 -13.47
N TYR A 293 17.43 11.18 -12.66
CA TYR A 293 17.10 11.44 -11.25
C TYR A 293 18.33 11.24 -10.38
N GLU A 294 19.08 10.15 -10.60
CA GLU A 294 20.32 9.85 -9.88
C GLU A 294 21.37 10.96 -10.05
N GLU A 295 21.56 11.48 -11.27
CA GLU A 295 22.46 12.63 -11.54
C GLU A 295 22.02 13.91 -10.81
N ALA A 296 20.72 14.04 -10.54
CA ALA A 296 20.15 15.14 -9.76
C ALA A 296 20.16 14.86 -8.23
N GLY A 297 20.61 13.68 -7.79
CA GLY A 297 20.60 13.26 -6.39
C GLY A 297 19.19 12.97 -5.86
N LEU A 298 18.28 12.50 -6.72
CA LEU A 298 16.88 12.26 -6.44
C LEU A 298 16.55 10.76 -6.59
N GLU A 299 15.61 10.29 -5.78
CA GLU A 299 15.12 8.92 -5.85
C GLU A 299 14.17 8.77 -7.05
N TYR A 300 14.36 7.71 -7.83
CA TYR A 300 13.52 7.42 -8.99
C TYR A 300 12.27 6.67 -8.56
N SER A 301 11.12 7.09 -9.09
CA SER A 301 9.85 6.37 -8.98
C SER A 301 9.14 6.38 -10.34
N VAL A 302 8.60 5.23 -10.74
CA VAL A 302 7.80 5.10 -11.98
C VAL A 302 6.56 6.00 -11.93
N ASN A 303 5.93 6.13 -10.75
CA ASN A 303 4.74 6.97 -10.59
C ASN A 303 5.07 8.46 -10.69
N LEU A 304 6.25 8.86 -10.19
CA LEU A 304 6.78 10.22 -10.37
C LEU A 304 7.03 10.50 -11.85
N ALA A 305 7.72 9.59 -12.54
CA ALA A 305 8.00 9.70 -13.98
C ALA A 305 6.73 9.85 -14.82
N GLN A 306 5.72 9.03 -14.54
CA GLN A 306 4.42 9.09 -15.22
C GLN A 306 3.70 10.41 -14.95
N SER A 307 3.63 10.85 -13.70
CA SER A 307 2.96 12.11 -13.33
C SER A 307 3.61 13.33 -13.99
N LEU A 308 4.94 13.32 -14.12
CA LEU A 308 5.70 14.43 -14.72
C LEU A 308 5.29 14.72 -16.16
N GLU A 309 4.76 13.76 -16.92
CA GLU A 309 4.28 13.99 -18.29
C GLU A 309 3.26 15.11 -18.37
N ALA A 310 2.44 15.28 -17.32
CA ALA A 310 1.42 16.32 -17.27
C ALA A 310 2.03 17.74 -17.25
N ILE A 311 3.25 17.92 -16.73
CA ILE A 311 3.92 19.22 -16.60
C ILE A 311 5.24 19.34 -17.38
N CYS A 312 5.71 18.26 -18.01
CA CYS A 312 7.00 18.17 -18.72
C CYS A 312 6.83 17.88 -20.22
N PRO A 313 6.41 18.87 -21.04
CA PRO A 313 6.19 18.64 -22.47
C PRO A 313 7.47 18.24 -23.22
N GLU A 314 8.64 18.66 -22.77
CA GLU A 314 9.92 18.30 -23.39
C GLU A 314 10.26 16.81 -23.19
N ALA A 315 10.01 16.26 -22.00
CA ALA A 315 10.24 14.83 -21.75
C ALA A 315 9.29 13.94 -22.57
N VAL A 316 8.03 14.37 -22.72
CA VAL A 316 7.05 13.70 -23.59
C VAL A 316 7.54 13.68 -25.04
N ALA A 317 8.02 14.82 -25.56
CA ALA A 317 8.53 14.91 -26.93
C ALA A 317 9.75 14.00 -27.15
N ILE A 318 10.65 13.89 -26.16
CA ILE A 318 11.81 12.98 -26.23
C ILE A 318 11.35 11.53 -26.31
N ARG A 319 10.38 11.13 -25.47
CA ARG A 319 9.80 9.78 -25.49
C ARG A 319 9.16 9.47 -26.84
N GLU A 320 8.30 10.34 -27.35
CA GLU A 320 7.61 10.14 -28.64
C GLU A 320 8.60 9.93 -29.79
N VAL A 321 9.71 10.67 -29.80
CA VAL A 321 10.78 10.49 -30.80
C VAL A 321 11.49 9.14 -30.63
N ARG A 322 11.72 8.68 -29.39
CA ARG A 322 12.34 7.38 -29.10
C ARG A 322 11.41 6.23 -29.50
N GLU A 323 10.17 6.23 -29.02
CA GLU A 323 9.15 5.24 -29.37
C GLU A 323 8.89 5.21 -30.87
N GLY A 324 8.91 6.36 -31.55
CA GLY A 324 8.81 6.43 -33.01
C GLY A 324 9.99 5.73 -33.72
N LYS A 325 11.21 5.85 -33.19
CA LYS A 325 12.39 5.15 -33.72
C LYS A 325 12.34 3.65 -33.44
N GLU A 326 11.94 3.26 -32.24
CA GLU A 326 11.79 1.85 -31.83
C GLU A 326 10.73 1.18 -32.69
N ARG A 327 9.56 1.78 -32.84
CA ARG A 327 8.49 1.28 -33.72
C ARG A 327 8.95 1.12 -35.17
N LEU A 328 9.68 2.09 -35.71
CA LEU A 328 10.25 1.98 -37.06
C LEU A 328 11.32 0.88 -37.16
N ALA A 329 12.06 0.59 -36.09
CA ALA A 329 13.03 -0.49 -36.03
C ALA A 329 12.32 -1.85 -35.98
N GLU A 330 11.33 -2.01 -35.12
CA GLU A 330 10.46 -3.19 -35.02
C GLU A 330 9.75 -3.48 -36.35
N GLU A 331 9.20 -2.47 -37.01
CA GLU A 331 8.56 -2.61 -38.33
C GLU A 331 9.55 -3.12 -39.39
N ARG A 332 10.80 -2.65 -39.35
CA ARG A 332 11.86 -3.12 -40.28
C ARG A 332 12.29 -4.55 -39.97
N GLU A 333 12.42 -4.89 -38.70
CA GLU A 333 12.76 -6.24 -38.26
C GLU A 333 11.66 -7.22 -38.66
N ARG A 334 10.40 -6.89 -38.38
CA ARG A 334 9.23 -7.67 -38.80
C ARG A 334 9.19 -7.87 -40.31
N ALA A 335 9.42 -6.81 -41.09
CA ALA A 335 9.50 -6.91 -42.56
C ALA A 335 10.65 -7.82 -43.03
N ALA A 336 11.82 -7.75 -42.39
CA ALA A 336 12.95 -8.62 -42.70
C ALA A 336 12.63 -10.10 -42.41
N LEU A 337 11.95 -10.38 -41.29
CA LEU A 337 11.48 -11.73 -40.94
C LEU A 337 10.44 -12.24 -41.95
N GLU A 338 9.53 -11.38 -42.40
CA GLU A 338 8.59 -11.71 -43.48
C GLU A 338 9.30 -12.02 -44.81
N ASP A 339 10.35 -11.28 -45.16
CA ASP A 339 11.17 -11.53 -46.34
C ASP A 339 11.91 -12.87 -46.26
N ILE A 340 12.49 -13.21 -45.10
CA ILE A 340 13.08 -14.53 -44.84
C ILE A 340 12.02 -15.62 -45.04
N CYS A 341 10.81 -15.38 -44.50
CA CYS A 341 9.70 -16.31 -44.64
C CYS A 341 9.25 -16.51 -46.09
N ALA A 342 9.20 -15.43 -46.86
CA ALA A 342 8.82 -15.43 -48.26
C ALA A 342 9.86 -16.11 -49.17
N ALA A 343 11.14 -16.09 -48.76
CA ALA A 343 12.24 -16.75 -49.46
C ALA A 343 12.20 -18.29 -49.32
N TYR A 344 11.54 -18.83 -48.29
CA TYR A 344 11.43 -20.28 -48.13
C TYR A 344 10.68 -20.96 -49.28
N PRO A 345 11.08 -22.21 -49.65
CA PRO A 345 10.39 -22.95 -50.69
C PRO A 345 8.90 -23.13 -50.35
N ARG A 346 8.03 -22.53 -51.17
CA ARG A 346 6.57 -22.65 -51.01
C ARG A 346 6.14 -24.10 -51.12
N HIS A 347 5.36 -24.55 -50.14
CA HIS A 347 4.70 -25.85 -50.18
C HIS A 347 3.80 -25.99 -51.44
N ARG A 348 3.93 -27.12 -52.15
CA ARG A 348 3.15 -27.47 -53.34
C ARG A 348 2.21 -28.64 -53.00
N PRO A 349 1.00 -28.34 -52.52
CA PRO A 349 0.13 -29.36 -51.97
C PRO A 349 -0.33 -30.35 -53.05
N LEU A 350 -0.38 -31.64 -52.71
CA LEU A 350 -0.78 -32.70 -53.64
C LEU A 350 -2.26 -32.67 -54.02
N ILE A 351 -3.09 -31.99 -53.21
CA ILE A 351 -4.48 -31.66 -53.51
C ILE A 351 -4.70 -30.17 -53.21
N ARG A 352 -5.71 -29.55 -53.84
CA ARG A 352 -5.98 -28.12 -53.62
C ARG A 352 -6.59 -27.89 -52.22
N PRO A 353 -6.00 -27.04 -51.36
CA PRO A 353 -6.63 -26.61 -50.12
C PRO A 353 -7.81 -25.68 -50.40
N VAL A 354 -8.81 -25.72 -49.53
CA VAL A 354 -9.98 -24.83 -49.54
C VAL A 354 -9.56 -23.41 -49.15
N ARG A 355 -8.74 -23.29 -48.10
CA ARG A 355 -8.12 -22.03 -47.66
C ARG A 355 -6.65 -22.26 -47.39
N ARG A 356 -5.83 -21.25 -47.70
CA ARG A 356 -4.40 -21.26 -47.42
C ARG A 356 -3.96 -19.85 -47.04
N ALA A 357 -3.11 -19.76 -46.01
CA ALA A 357 -2.37 -18.55 -45.69
C ALA A 357 -0.95 -18.90 -45.24
N THR A 358 -0.03 -17.98 -45.50
CA THR A 358 1.36 -18.07 -45.06
C THR A 358 1.73 -16.73 -44.45
N GLY A 359 2.43 -16.74 -43.31
CA GLY A 359 2.91 -15.53 -42.66
C GLY A 359 3.82 -15.86 -41.48
N THR A 360 4.45 -14.82 -40.93
CA THR A 360 5.18 -14.90 -39.66
C THR A 360 4.21 -14.79 -38.49
N VAL A 361 4.48 -15.53 -37.42
CA VAL A 361 3.73 -15.47 -36.16
C VAL A 361 4.75 -15.36 -35.03
N GLU A 362 4.58 -14.38 -34.15
CA GLU A 362 5.36 -14.23 -32.92
C GLU A 362 4.81 -15.21 -31.86
N THR A 363 5.71 -15.92 -31.20
CA THR A 363 5.41 -16.98 -30.24
C THR A 363 6.04 -16.66 -28.89
N ASP A 364 5.36 -17.08 -27.82
CA ASP A 364 5.85 -17.02 -26.45
C ASP A 364 5.67 -18.42 -25.81
N TYR A 365 6.39 -18.70 -24.72
CA TYR A 365 6.34 -19.96 -23.98
C TYR A 365 6.53 -21.21 -24.86
N ASN A 366 7.41 -21.12 -25.86
CA ASN A 366 7.67 -22.21 -26.81
C ASN A 366 6.39 -22.69 -27.54
N ALA A 367 5.42 -21.81 -27.77
CA ALA A 367 4.09 -22.22 -28.24
C ALA A 367 3.56 -21.32 -29.38
N LEU A 368 3.17 -21.97 -30.48
CA LEU A 368 2.29 -21.41 -31.50
C LEU A 368 0.86 -21.88 -31.23
N VAL A 369 -0.04 -20.96 -30.91
CA VAL A 369 -1.40 -21.28 -30.42
C VAL A 369 -2.47 -20.87 -31.43
N ALA A 370 -3.45 -21.74 -31.63
CA ALA A 370 -4.71 -21.42 -32.28
C ALA A 370 -5.88 -21.57 -31.31
N LEU A 371 -6.75 -20.56 -31.27
CA LEU A 371 -7.88 -20.45 -30.35
C LEU A 371 -9.21 -20.33 -31.10
N GLU A 372 -10.29 -20.79 -30.46
CA GLU A 372 -11.65 -20.60 -30.96
C GLU A 372 -12.37 -19.35 -30.42
N GLU A 373 -11.72 -18.56 -29.56
CA GLU A 373 -12.28 -17.37 -28.93
C GLU A 373 -11.67 -16.10 -29.51
N ASP A 374 -12.52 -15.07 -29.68
CA ASP A 374 -12.12 -13.75 -30.16
C ASP A 374 -11.54 -12.89 -29.02
N GLU A 375 -11.78 -13.28 -27.76
CA GLU A 375 -11.24 -12.66 -26.55
C GLU A 375 -9.88 -13.30 -26.24
N PHE A 376 -8.85 -12.63 -26.73
CA PHE A 376 -7.46 -12.76 -26.29
C PHE A 376 -7.31 -12.12 -24.90
N GLU A 377 -8.28 -12.29 -23.99
CA GLU A 377 -8.03 -11.95 -22.59
C GLU A 377 -6.91 -12.88 -22.17
N LEU A 378 -5.75 -12.27 -21.94
CA LEU A 378 -4.44 -12.84 -21.65
C LEU A 378 -4.55 -14.31 -21.24
N ILE A 379 -3.83 -15.18 -21.93
CA ILE A 379 -3.64 -16.59 -21.60
C ILE A 379 -3.01 -16.66 -20.18
N GLU A 380 -3.79 -16.41 -19.13
CA GLU A 380 -3.45 -16.60 -17.71
C GLU A 380 -3.41 -18.10 -17.39
N SER A 381 -4.07 -18.89 -18.24
CA SER A 381 -3.90 -20.34 -18.25
C SER A 381 -2.60 -20.67 -18.97
N PRO A 382 -1.60 -21.30 -18.33
CA PRO A 382 -0.37 -21.68 -19.01
C PRO A 382 -0.68 -22.48 -20.29
N PRO A 383 0.16 -22.38 -21.34
CA PRO A 383 0.00 -23.18 -22.54
C PRO A 383 -0.17 -24.65 -22.16
N LEU A 384 -0.88 -25.41 -23.01
CA LEU A 384 -0.95 -26.86 -22.87
C LEU A 384 0.49 -27.38 -22.76
N TRP A 385 0.82 -28.02 -21.64
CA TRP A 385 2.13 -28.66 -21.50
C TRP A 385 2.15 -29.90 -22.40
N VAL A 386 2.54 -29.71 -23.66
CA VAL A 386 2.60 -30.79 -24.64
C VAL A 386 4.03 -31.31 -24.72
N GLU A 387 4.25 -32.56 -24.32
CA GLU A 387 5.54 -33.26 -24.47
C GLU A 387 5.88 -33.59 -25.95
N SER A 388 5.04 -33.20 -26.91
CA SER A 388 5.19 -33.53 -28.33
C SER A 388 4.93 -32.31 -29.21
N LEU A 389 5.34 -32.35 -30.49
CA LEU A 389 5.22 -31.24 -31.44
C LEU A 389 3.86 -30.54 -31.50
N VAL A 390 2.75 -31.27 -31.29
CA VAL A 390 1.41 -30.68 -31.33
C VAL A 390 0.50 -31.34 -30.31
N GLY A 391 -0.26 -30.51 -29.59
CA GLY A 391 -1.28 -30.92 -28.62
C GLY A 391 -2.58 -30.15 -28.84
N ALA A 392 -3.68 -30.71 -28.33
CA ALA A 392 -4.99 -30.13 -28.50
C ALA A 392 -5.90 -30.43 -27.31
N GLU A 393 -6.68 -29.42 -26.96
CA GLU A 393 -7.86 -29.53 -26.10
C GLU A 393 -9.08 -29.00 -26.86
N PRO A 394 -10.32 -29.27 -26.39
CA PRO A 394 -11.50 -28.66 -27.00
C PRO A 394 -11.36 -27.13 -27.04
N GLY A 395 -11.34 -26.55 -28.24
CA GLY A 395 -11.21 -25.10 -28.42
C GLY A 395 -9.79 -24.54 -28.53
N VAL A 396 -8.76 -25.33 -28.23
CA VAL A 396 -7.35 -24.90 -28.24
C VAL A 396 -6.47 -25.89 -28.99
N LEU A 397 -5.60 -25.39 -29.87
CA LEU A 397 -4.57 -26.16 -30.55
C LEU A 397 -3.22 -25.48 -30.29
N GLN A 398 -2.23 -26.25 -29.88
CA GLN A 398 -0.88 -25.76 -29.63
C GLN A 398 0.14 -26.55 -30.42
N VAL A 399 1.10 -25.84 -30.99
CA VAL A 399 2.29 -26.37 -31.65
C VAL A 399 3.51 -25.94 -30.84
N THR A 400 4.36 -26.88 -30.46
CA THR A 400 5.60 -26.59 -29.74
C THR A 400 6.63 -26.00 -30.68
N VAL A 401 7.31 -24.95 -30.23
CA VAL A 401 8.34 -24.17 -30.94
C VAL A 401 9.67 -24.34 -30.22
N ALA A 402 10.77 -24.36 -30.97
CA ALA A 402 12.08 -24.66 -30.41
C ALA A 402 12.59 -23.60 -29.40
N GLU A 403 12.30 -22.33 -29.65
CA GLU A 403 12.70 -21.19 -28.80
C GLU A 403 11.50 -20.56 -28.10
N GLU A 404 11.73 -20.04 -26.89
CA GLU A 404 10.68 -19.50 -26.02
C GLU A 404 10.06 -18.24 -26.62
N PHE A 405 10.91 -17.30 -27.03
CA PHE A 405 10.54 -16.05 -27.70
C PHE A 405 11.06 -16.10 -29.14
N ALA A 406 10.17 -16.39 -30.09
CA ALA A 406 10.57 -16.58 -31.48
C ALA A 406 9.54 -16.01 -32.46
N THR A 407 10.01 -15.69 -33.67
CA THR A 407 9.13 -15.50 -34.82
C THR A 407 9.26 -16.70 -35.73
N VAL A 408 8.13 -17.36 -36.03
CA VAL A 408 8.11 -18.58 -36.83
C VAL A 408 7.34 -18.41 -38.13
N CYS A 409 7.72 -19.19 -39.14
CA CYS A 409 7.07 -19.21 -40.44
C CYS A 409 5.94 -20.23 -40.49
N VAL A 410 4.69 -19.77 -40.56
CA VAL A 410 3.54 -20.66 -40.57
C VAL A 410 2.86 -20.66 -41.92
N THR A 411 2.68 -21.83 -42.51
CA THR A 411 1.75 -22.07 -43.61
C THR A 411 0.57 -22.90 -43.10
N ALA A 412 -0.60 -22.27 -43.04
CA ALA A 412 -1.86 -22.92 -42.68
C ALA A 412 -2.62 -23.34 -43.94
N GLU A 413 -3.00 -24.60 -44.03
CA GLU A 413 -3.76 -25.18 -45.15
C GLU A 413 -4.98 -25.93 -44.62
N VAL A 414 -6.15 -25.55 -45.13
CA VAL A 414 -7.44 -26.10 -44.74
C VAL A 414 -7.98 -26.95 -45.88
N TYR A 415 -8.37 -28.19 -45.60
CA TYR A 415 -8.89 -29.13 -46.60
C TYR A 415 -10.30 -29.63 -46.23
N ASP A 416 -11.09 -29.94 -47.24
CA ASP A 416 -12.42 -30.56 -47.11
C ASP A 416 -12.36 -32.09 -46.94
N ARG A 417 -11.20 -32.68 -47.24
CA ARG A 417 -10.91 -34.11 -47.14
C ARG A 417 -9.45 -34.33 -46.74
N ARG A 418 -9.14 -35.54 -46.27
CA ARG A 418 -7.79 -35.93 -45.86
C ARG A 418 -6.75 -35.72 -47.00
N PRO A 419 -5.75 -34.84 -46.83
CA PRO A 419 -4.64 -34.72 -47.76
C PRO A 419 -3.68 -35.92 -47.65
N PRO A 420 -2.99 -36.29 -48.74
CA PRO A 420 -1.94 -37.31 -48.70
C PRO A 420 -0.86 -36.98 -47.67
N LEU A 421 -0.11 -37.99 -47.21
CA LEU A 421 0.97 -37.80 -46.22
C LEU A 421 2.26 -37.37 -46.91
N GLU A 422 2.82 -36.24 -46.48
CA GLU A 422 4.03 -35.64 -47.04
C GLU A 422 5.13 -35.57 -45.97
N ARG A 423 6.12 -36.48 -46.03
CA ARG A 423 7.22 -36.51 -45.04
C ARG A 423 8.54 -35.97 -45.57
N ARG A 424 8.68 -35.83 -46.89
CA ARG A 424 9.96 -35.50 -47.51
C ARG A 424 10.29 -34.03 -47.26
N GLY A 425 11.47 -33.76 -46.68
CA GLY A 425 11.96 -32.41 -46.43
C GLY A 425 11.38 -31.72 -45.19
N TRP A 426 10.83 -32.51 -44.27
CA TRP A 426 10.36 -32.11 -42.95
C TRP A 426 11.11 -32.92 -41.89
N ASP A 427 11.44 -32.28 -40.77
CA ASP A 427 12.21 -32.89 -39.69
C ASP A 427 11.29 -33.73 -38.80
N GLU A 428 10.12 -33.17 -38.46
CA GLU A 428 9.08 -33.88 -37.72
C GLU A 428 7.71 -33.71 -38.39
N VAL A 429 6.89 -34.77 -38.33
CA VAL A 429 5.49 -34.74 -38.78
C VAL A 429 4.61 -35.44 -37.76
N LYS A 430 3.67 -34.70 -37.17
CA LYS A 430 2.75 -35.22 -36.16
C LYS A 430 1.30 -34.97 -36.57
N GLU A 431 0.44 -35.98 -36.39
CA GLU A 431 -1.00 -35.88 -36.67
C GLU A 431 -1.82 -36.25 -35.44
N ILE A 432 -2.70 -35.35 -35.01
CA ILE A 432 -3.57 -35.52 -33.83
C ILE A 432 -5.04 -35.31 -34.21
N SER A 433 -5.93 -35.72 -33.29
CA SER A 433 -7.34 -35.35 -33.36
C SER A 433 -7.56 -34.02 -32.64
N TYR A 434 -8.44 -33.18 -33.19
CA TYR A 434 -8.84 -31.91 -32.60
C TYR A 434 -10.37 -31.82 -32.61
N ARG A 435 -10.98 -31.26 -31.55
CA ARG A 435 -12.41 -31.01 -31.49
C ARG A 435 -12.68 -29.51 -31.47
N SER A 436 -13.32 -29.05 -32.53
CA SER A 436 -13.84 -27.70 -32.65
C SER A 436 -15.20 -27.59 -31.96
N THR A 437 -15.29 -26.73 -30.95
CA THR A 437 -16.50 -26.49 -30.13
C THR A 437 -17.32 -25.32 -30.63
N ARG A 438 -16.68 -24.30 -31.19
CA ARG A 438 -17.33 -23.08 -31.69
C ARG A 438 -17.38 -23.02 -33.21
N GLY A 439 -16.46 -23.68 -33.91
CA GLY A 439 -16.46 -23.74 -35.37
C GLY A 439 -15.77 -22.56 -36.02
N ARG A 440 -14.80 -21.97 -35.32
CA ARG A 440 -13.87 -20.96 -35.79
C ARG A 440 -12.60 -21.16 -35.02
N LEU A 441 -11.49 -21.51 -35.66
CA LEU A 441 -10.19 -21.71 -34.98
C LEU A 441 -9.16 -20.89 -35.74
N THR A 442 -8.43 -19.99 -35.08
CA THR A 442 -7.42 -19.15 -35.75
C THR A 442 -6.13 -19.14 -34.98
N PHE A 443 -4.99 -19.21 -35.68
CA PHE A 443 -3.70 -18.87 -35.06
C PHE A 443 -3.72 -17.42 -34.60
N VAL A 444 -3.29 -17.21 -33.37
CA VAL A 444 -3.14 -15.90 -32.73
C VAL A 444 -1.67 -15.68 -32.42
N ASP A 445 -1.21 -14.49 -32.74
CA ASP A 445 0.03 -13.94 -32.22
C ASP A 445 -0.09 -13.72 -30.70
N PHE A 446 0.96 -14.03 -29.93
CA PHE A 446 0.97 -13.85 -28.48
C PHE A 446 0.79 -12.38 -28.05
N TYR A 447 1.10 -11.42 -28.92
CA TYR A 447 0.86 -10.00 -28.66
C TYR A 447 -0.44 -9.48 -29.28
N GLY A 448 -1.34 -10.38 -29.70
CA GLY A 448 -2.67 -10.04 -30.20
C GLY A 448 -2.69 -9.33 -31.57
N GLY A 449 -1.53 -9.15 -32.21
CA GLY A 449 -1.37 -8.33 -33.42
C GLY A 449 -1.81 -9.01 -34.72
N ARG A 450 -1.52 -10.30 -34.91
CA ARG A 450 -1.76 -11.02 -36.17
C ARG A 450 -2.64 -12.25 -35.99
N ARG A 451 -3.58 -12.43 -36.93
CA ARG A 451 -4.36 -13.65 -37.11
C ARG A 451 -4.17 -14.15 -38.54
N LEU A 452 -3.99 -15.45 -38.73
CA LEU A 452 -3.83 -16.03 -40.06
C LEU A 452 -5.20 -16.23 -40.75
N ILE A 453 -5.70 -17.46 -40.77
CA ILE A 453 -7.00 -17.82 -41.35
C ILE A 453 -7.76 -18.70 -40.38
N ASP A 454 -9.08 -18.73 -40.53
CA ASP A 454 -9.91 -19.73 -39.86
C ASP A 454 -9.59 -21.13 -40.40
N LEU A 455 -9.24 -22.03 -39.49
CA LEU A 455 -8.81 -23.40 -39.71
C LEU A 455 -9.99 -24.38 -39.84
N THR A 456 -11.21 -23.98 -39.44
CA THR A 456 -12.37 -24.89 -39.43
C THR A 456 -13.23 -24.77 -40.69
N VAL A 457 -13.13 -25.72 -41.62
CA VAL A 457 -13.84 -25.66 -42.91
C VAL A 457 -15.35 -25.91 -42.82
N ALA A 458 -15.79 -26.69 -41.82
CA ALA A 458 -17.15 -27.18 -41.69
C ALA A 458 -17.84 -26.68 -40.41
N GLY A 459 -17.28 -25.64 -39.77
CA GLY A 459 -17.70 -25.18 -38.45
C GLY A 459 -17.39 -26.20 -37.36
N ARG A 460 -18.30 -26.37 -36.40
CA ARG A 460 -18.11 -27.25 -35.24
C ARG A 460 -17.96 -28.71 -35.65
N GLY A 461 -17.09 -29.45 -34.96
CA GLY A 461 -16.94 -30.89 -35.18
C GLY A 461 -15.54 -31.42 -34.91
N ASP A 462 -15.34 -32.68 -35.29
CA ASP A 462 -14.06 -33.37 -35.10
C ASP A 462 -13.18 -33.23 -36.36
N TYR A 463 -11.95 -32.76 -36.15
CA TYR A 463 -10.93 -32.53 -37.16
C TYR A 463 -9.69 -33.38 -36.89
N ARG A 464 -8.86 -33.52 -37.92
CA ARG A 464 -7.47 -33.98 -37.82
C ARG A 464 -6.57 -32.81 -38.13
N VAL A 465 -5.57 -32.62 -37.30
CA VAL A 465 -4.52 -31.62 -37.49
C VAL A 465 -3.22 -32.36 -37.73
N ARG A 466 -2.56 -32.05 -38.84
CA ARG A 466 -1.22 -32.53 -39.15
C ARG A 466 -0.26 -31.36 -39.20
N VAL A 467 0.75 -31.39 -38.35
CA VAL A 467 1.79 -30.39 -38.25
C VAL A 467 3.08 -30.99 -38.78
N HIS A 468 3.77 -30.24 -39.63
CA HIS A 468 5.11 -30.55 -40.10
C HIS A 468 6.01 -29.41 -39.64
N SER A 469 7.14 -29.72 -39.03
CA SER A 469 8.14 -28.73 -38.61
C SER A 469 9.48 -28.99 -39.29
N ARG A 470 10.25 -27.93 -39.49
CA ARG A 470 11.66 -28.02 -39.88
C ARG A 470 12.44 -26.77 -39.49
N GLY A 471 13.76 -26.92 -39.39
CA GLY A 471 14.69 -25.79 -39.20
C GLY A 471 14.87 -25.35 -37.75
N GLY A 472 14.42 -26.15 -36.77
CA GLY A 472 14.62 -25.86 -35.35
C GLY A 472 16.10 -25.89 -34.92
N GLU A 473 16.94 -26.69 -35.59
CA GLU A 473 18.40 -26.71 -35.34
C GLU A 473 19.16 -25.58 -36.06
N ASP A 474 18.59 -25.04 -37.14
CA ASP A 474 19.20 -24.04 -38.04
C ASP A 474 18.99 -22.59 -37.56
N LEU A 475 18.29 -22.37 -36.44
CA LEU A 475 18.04 -21.04 -35.85
C LEU A 475 19.34 -20.27 -35.58
N ARG A 476 20.44 -20.99 -35.28
CA ARG A 476 21.76 -20.41 -34.99
C ARG A 476 22.39 -19.68 -36.18
N GLU A 477 21.91 -19.94 -37.41
CA GLU A 477 22.40 -19.31 -38.65
C GLU A 477 21.49 -18.17 -39.14
N GLY A 478 20.55 -17.71 -38.31
CA GLY A 478 19.61 -16.64 -38.66
C GLY A 478 18.43 -17.09 -39.53
N GLY A 479 18.16 -18.40 -39.57
CA GLY A 479 16.93 -18.96 -40.15
C GLY A 479 15.74 -18.87 -39.18
N LEU A 480 14.53 -19.10 -39.70
CA LEU A 480 13.30 -19.23 -38.93
C LEU A 480 12.79 -20.68 -38.97
N GLU A 481 12.25 -21.14 -37.85
CA GLU A 481 11.53 -22.41 -37.80
C GLU A 481 10.29 -22.33 -38.71
N GLN A 482 10.03 -23.41 -39.45
CA GLN A 482 8.96 -23.47 -40.44
C GLN A 482 7.94 -24.52 -40.08
N PHE A 483 6.68 -24.11 -40.07
CA PHE A 483 5.53 -24.96 -39.81
C PHE A 483 4.60 -25.04 -41.01
N LEU A 484 4.20 -26.26 -41.36
CA LEU A 484 3.07 -26.53 -42.24
C LEU A 484 1.95 -27.21 -41.45
N VAL A 485 0.88 -26.47 -41.23
CA VAL A 485 -0.29 -26.90 -40.47
C VAL A 485 -1.41 -27.22 -41.46
N MET A 486 -1.73 -28.52 -41.58
CA MET A 486 -2.84 -29.00 -42.37
C MET A 486 -4.00 -29.42 -41.46
N ILE A 487 -5.21 -28.94 -41.74
CA ILE A 487 -6.42 -29.31 -41.00
C ILE A 487 -7.52 -29.80 -41.93
N TYR A 488 -8.22 -30.87 -41.53
CA TYR A 488 -9.30 -31.48 -42.30
C TYR A 488 -10.30 -32.25 -41.42
N PRO A 489 -11.56 -32.44 -41.87
CA PRO A 489 -12.56 -33.20 -41.10
C PRO A 489 -12.17 -34.65 -40.84
N SER A 490 -12.43 -35.17 -39.63
CA SER A 490 -12.12 -36.56 -39.22
C SER A 490 -13.02 -37.60 -39.90
N LYS A 491 -14.24 -37.23 -40.28
CA LYS A 491 -15.18 -38.09 -41.01
C LYS A 491 -15.32 -37.60 -42.44
N ARG A 492 -15.23 -38.51 -43.41
CA ARG A 492 -15.80 -38.24 -44.74
C ARG A 492 -17.30 -38.06 -44.55
N ARG A 493 -17.85 -36.92 -44.96
CA ARG A 493 -19.26 -36.89 -45.35
C ARG A 493 -19.42 -37.63 -46.67
#